data_AF-A0A521FRZ6-F1
#
_entry.id   AF-A0A521FRZ6-F1
#
_cell.length_a   1.000
_cell.length_b   1.000
_cell.length_c   1.000
_cell.angle_alpha   90.00
_cell.angle_beta   90.00
_cell.angle_gamma   90.00
#
_symmetry.space_group_name_H-M   'P 1'
#
loop_
_entity.id
_entity.type
_entity.pdbx_description
1 polymer ?
#
loop_
_entity_poly.entity_id
_entity_poly.type
_entity_poly.pdbx_seq_one_letter_code
_entity_poly.pdbx_strand_id
1 'polypeptide(L)'
;MAKAWYVYNGSTNADAQYSAGNYRILSPDNKPACVNGTQICAIYANFTGTSPTLNPDILSLNIKQYIANGLATLVAQPQIPTDAKRHIYLKTILA
;
A
#
# COMPACT_ATOMS: atom_id res chain seq x y z
N MET A 1 16.97 -1.34 6.59
CA MET A 1 16.41 -0.49 5.51
C MET A 1 15.25 0.31 6.08
N ALA A 2 15.17 1.62 5.80
CA ALA A 2 14.05 2.44 6.25
C ALA A 2 12.75 2.00 5.55
N LYS A 3 11.59 2.24 6.16
CA LYS A 3 10.27 1.99 5.57
C LYS A 3 9.42 3.25 5.64
N ALA A 4 8.63 3.50 4.62
CA ALA A 4 7.76 4.67 4.53
C ALA A 4 6.34 4.28 4.12
N TRP A 5 5.41 5.19 4.37
CA TRP A 5 4.04 5.10 3.87
C TRP A 5 3.98 5.63 2.45
N TYR A 6 3.23 4.95 1.59
CA TYR A 6 2.97 5.39 0.23
C TYR A 6 1.46 5.38 -0.04
N VAL A 7 0.91 6.51 -0.45
CA VAL A 7 -0.51 6.63 -0.84
C VAL A 7 -0.71 6.14 -2.26
N TYR A 8 -1.81 5.42 -2.50
CA TYR A 8 -2.21 4.98 -3.83
C TYR A 8 -3.01 6.06 -4.55
N ASN A 9 -2.56 6.46 -5.74
CA ASN A 9 -3.18 7.53 -6.53
C ASN A 9 -4.28 7.06 -7.50
N GLY A 10 -4.62 5.76 -7.50
CA GLY A 10 -5.88 5.33 -8.13
C GLY A 10 -5.88 5.24 -9.66
N SER A 11 -4.77 4.88 -10.31
CA SER A 11 -4.83 4.58 -11.75
C SER A 11 -5.78 3.40 -12.01
N THR A 12 -6.52 3.48 -13.13
CA THR A 12 -7.60 2.56 -13.52
C THR A 12 -7.15 1.52 -14.55
N ASN A 13 -5.87 1.49 -14.92
CA ASN A 13 -5.35 0.49 -15.84
C ASN A 13 -5.36 -0.90 -15.17
N ALA A 14 -5.43 -1.96 -15.99
CA ALA A 14 -5.17 -3.31 -15.51
C ALA A 14 -3.83 -3.33 -14.77
N ASP A 15 -3.80 -4.01 -13.61
CA ASP A 15 -2.61 -4.13 -12.77
C ASP A 15 -2.04 -2.81 -12.21
N ALA A 16 -2.83 -1.73 -12.22
CA ALA A 16 -2.42 -0.45 -11.65
C ALA A 16 -1.99 -0.56 -10.18
N GLN A 17 -2.64 -1.43 -9.40
CA GLN A 17 -2.25 -1.74 -8.03
C GLN A 17 -0.82 -2.33 -7.89
N TYR A 18 -0.28 -2.91 -8.95
CA TYR A 18 1.05 -3.52 -8.99
C TYR A 18 2.10 -2.64 -9.66
N SER A 19 1.72 -1.44 -10.11
CA SER A 19 2.66 -0.48 -10.69
C SER A 19 3.15 0.50 -9.62
N ALA A 20 4.47 0.53 -9.42
CA ALA A 20 5.11 1.42 -8.45
C ALA A 20 4.82 2.90 -8.72
N GLY A 21 4.61 3.29 -9.99
CA GLY A 21 4.30 4.68 -10.38
C GLY A 21 2.97 5.20 -9.86
N ASN A 22 2.10 4.32 -9.35
CA ASN A 22 0.82 4.70 -8.76
C ASN A 22 0.90 5.00 -7.25
N TYR A 23 2.11 4.97 -6.67
CA TYR A 23 2.34 5.18 -5.26
C TYR A 23 3.18 6.44 -5.02
N ARG A 24 2.71 7.32 -4.14
CA ARG A 24 3.47 8.51 -3.71
C ARG A 24 3.82 8.42 -2.25
N ILE A 25 5.05 8.82 -1.90
CA ILE A 25 5.48 8.86 -0.50
C ILE A 25 4.61 9.83 0.30
N LEU A 26 4.17 9.38 1.47
CA LEU A 26 3.55 10.21 2.49
C LEU A 26 4.65 10.77 3.41
N SER A 27 4.41 11.95 3.96
CA SER A 27 5.29 12.53 4.99
C SER A 27 5.51 11.52 6.13
N PRO A 28 6.71 11.42 6.72
CA PRO A 28 7.05 10.41 7.72
C PRO A 28 6.08 10.34 8.91
N ASP A 29 5.50 11.49 9.28
CA ASP A 29 4.58 11.63 10.42
C ASP A 29 3.12 11.29 10.08
N ASN A 30 2.80 11.09 8.80
CA ASN A 30 1.44 10.88 8.33
C ASN A 30 1.14 9.39 8.16
N LYS A 31 0.66 8.76 9.24
CA LYS A 31 0.10 7.40 9.19
C LYS A 31 -1.31 7.43 8.56
N PRO A 32 -1.60 6.58 7.56
CA PRO A 32 -2.94 6.46 7.00
C PRO A 32 -3.98 6.05 8.06
N ALA A 33 -5.12 6.75 8.10
CA ALA A 33 -6.24 6.45 8.99
C ALA A 33 -7.23 5.42 8.41
N CYS A 34 -7.25 5.28 7.09
CA CYS A 34 -7.95 4.23 6.37
C CYS A 34 -7.37 2.87 6.77
N VAL A 35 -8.19 1.84 6.99
CA VAL A 35 -7.72 0.50 7.41
C VAL A 35 -8.33 -0.60 6.53
N ASN A 36 -9.64 -0.65 6.44
CA ASN A 36 -10.39 -1.63 5.67
C ASN A 36 -11.23 -0.91 4.60
N GLY A 37 -11.61 -1.64 3.55
CA GLY A 37 -12.41 -1.09 2.46
C GLY A 37 -12.19 -1.79 1.12
N THR A 38 -12.73 -1.19 0.06
CA THR A 38 -12.78 -1.77 -1.29
C THR A 38 -11.71 -1.26 -2.23
N GLN A 39 -10.93 -0.26 -1.82
CA GLN A 39 -9.84 0.29 -2.61
C GLN A 39 -8.55 0.40 -1.81
N ILE A 40 -7.41 0.34 -2.50
CA ILE A 40 -6.11 0.62 -1.89
C ILE A 40 -6.07 2.07 -1.45
N CYS A 41 -5.71 2.27 -0.19
CA CYS A 41 -5.48 3.59 0.37
C CYS A 41 -3.98 3.89 0.42
N ALA A 42 -3.22 3.01 1.08
CA ALA A 42 -1.79 3.18 1.25
C ALA A 42 -1.09 1.85 1.50
N ILE A 43 0.22 1.82 1.24
CA ILE A 43 1.10 0.69 1.54
C ILE A 43 2.26 1.13 2.44
N TYR A 44 2.76 0.18 3.24
CA TYR A 44 3.98 0.31 4.03
C TYR A 44 5.10 -0.49 3.38
N ALA A 45 6.02 0.20 2.72
CA ALA A 45 7.05 -0.42 1.89
C ALA A 45 8.46 0.08 2.26
N ASN A 46 9.48 -0.54 1.67
CA ASN A 46 10.87 -0.13 1.88
C ASN A 46 11.10 1.26 1.25
N PHE A 47 11.75 2.14 2.00
CA PHE A 47 12.16 3.47 1.58
C PHE A 47 13.57 3.41 1.00
N THR A 48 13.74 3.94 -0.21
CA THR A 48 14.99 3.82 -0.98
C THR A 48 15.61 5.17 -1.38
N GLY A 49 15.10 6.30 -0.86
CA GLY A 49 15.64 7.64 -1.14
C GLY A 49 14.69 8.53 -1.93
N THR A 50 15.02 9.82 -1.97
CA THR A 50 14.19 11.03 -2.08
C THR A 50 13.38 11.28 -3.36
N SER A 51 13.05 10.28 -4.20
CA SER A 51 12.20 10.53 -5.36
C SER A 51 11.12 9.45 -5.56
N PRO A 52 9.83 9.82 -5.63
CA PRO A 52 8.73 8.87 -5.84
C PRO A 52 8.67 8.32 -7.28
N THR A 53 9.62 8.66 -8.15
CA THR A 53 9.41 8.48 -9.58
C THR A 53 9.69 7.08 -10.09
N LEU A 54 10.73 6.36 -9.69
CA LEU A 54 11.06 5.10 -10.35
C LEU A 54 11.87 4.21 -9.43
N ASN A 55 11.22 3.48 -8.52
CA ASN A 55 11.87 2.31 -7.95
C ASN A 55 10.97 1.07 -8.05
N PRO A 56 11.32 0.07 -8.88
CA PRO A 56 10.57 -1.19 -8.98
C PRO A 56 10.53 -1.97 -7.65
N ASP A 57 11.40 -1.65 -6.68
CA ASP A 57 11.55 -2.39 -5.43
C ASP A 57 10.58 -2.01 -4.29
N ILE A 58 9.71 -1.00 -4.45
CA ILE A 58 8.70 -0.73 -3.41
C ILE A 58 7.64 -1.84 -3.33
N LEU A 59 7.41 -2.58 -4.41
CA LEU A 59 6.44 -3.66 -4.51
C LEU A 59 7.14 -5.02 -4.49
N SER A 60 7.68 -5.38 -3.33
CA SER A 60 8.18 -6.74 -3.09
C SER A 60 7.08 -7.79 -3.33
N LEU A 61 7.47 -9.04 -3.59
CA LEU A 61 6.53 -10.14 -3.79
C LEU A 61 5.51 -10.26 -2.64
N ASN A 62 5.98 -10.06 -1.39
CA ASN A 62 5.12 -10.09 -0.22
C ASN A 62 4.07 -8.97 -0.24
N ILE A 63 4.45 -7.74 -0.64
CA ILE A 63 3.50 -6.63 -0.73
C ILE A 63 2.48 -6.88 -1.84
N LYS A 64 2.89 -7.44 -2.99
CA LYS A 64 1.97 -7.84 -4.05
C LYS A 64 0.96 -8.88 -3.57
N GLN A 65 1.41 -9.86 -2.78
CA GLN A 65 0.52 -10.86 -2.18
C GLN A 65 -0.42 -10.24 -1.15
N TYR A 66 0.06 -9.30 -0.32
CA TYR A 66 -0.79 -8.55 0.61
C TYR A 66 -1.83 -7.70 -0.12
N ILE A 67 -1.47 -7.09 -1.25
CA ILE A 67 -2.41 -6.36 -2.11
C ILE A 67 -3.51 -7.30 -2.60
N ALA A 68 -3.16 -8.44 -3.18
CA ALA A 68 -4.14 -9.41 -3.66
C ALA A 68 -5.07 -9.89 -2.53
N ASN A 69 -4.49 -10.27 -1.39
CA ASN A 69 -5.27 -10.73 -0.23
C ASN A 69 -6.14 -9.61 0.35
N GLY A 70 -5.64 -8.38 0.40
CA GLY A 70 -6.38 -7.23 0.93
C GLY A 70 -7.58 -6.89 0.06
N LEU A 71 -7.41 -6.87 -1.26
CA LEU A 71 -8.51 -6.64 -2.20
C LEU A 71 -9.53 -7.79 -2.22
N ALA A 72 -9.10 -9.03 -1.96
CA ALA A 72 -10.01 -10.17 -1.84
C ALA A 72 -10.78 -10.21 -0.51
N THR A 73 -10.13 -9.83 0.59
CA THR A 73 -10.72 -9.91 1.95
C THR A 73 -11.34 -8.60 2.42
N LEU A 74 -11.08 -7.49 1.72
CA LEU A 74 -11.48 -6.12 2.07
C LEU A 74 -10.92 -5.63 3.41
N VAL A 75 -9.86 -6.29 3.88
CA VAL A 75 -9.21 -6.02 5.17
C VAL A 75 -7.72 -5.75 4.94
N ALA A 76 -7.14 -4.86 5.75
CA ALA A 76 -5.70 -4.63 5.76
C ALA A 76 -4.91 -5.95 5.89
N GLN A 77 -3.71 -6.05 5.29
CA GLN A 77 -2.89 -7.26 5.35
C GLN A 77 -1.46 -6.93 5.77
N PRO A 78 -0.72 -7.86 6.41
CA PRO A 78 -1.18 -9.15 6.93
C PRO A 78 -2.04 -9.01 8.20
N GLN A 79 -2.91 -9.99 8.46
CA GLN A 79 -3.67 -10.13 9.72
C GLN A 79 -3.07 -11.14 10.69
N ILE A 80 -2.11 -11.94 10.24
CA ILE A 80 -1.46 -13.00 11.03
C ILE A 80 0.05 -12.77 11.03
N PRO A 81 0.71 -12.76 12.20
CA PRO A 81 0.12 -12.80 13.55
C PRO A 81 -0.74 -11.57 13.86
N THR A 82 -1.60 -11.64 14.89
CA THR A 82 -2.60 -10.60 15.22
C THR A 82 -2.00 -9.20 15.42
N ASP A 83 -0.77 -9.13 15.94
CA ASP A 83 -0.02 -7.87 16.15
C ASP A 83 0.95 -7.53 15.01
N ALA A 84 0.85 -8.23 13.87
CA ALA A 84 1.69 -7.94 12.72
C ALA A 84 1.44 -6.52 12.22
N LYS A 85 2.54 -5.81 11.91
CA LYS A 85 2.45 -4.52 11.26
C LYS A 85 1.85 -4.71 9.87
N ARG A 86 0.69 -4.08 9.64
CA ARG A 86 0.02 -4.12 8.35
C ARG A 86 0.85 -3.39 7.30
N HIS A 87 0.90 -3.98 6.13
CA HIS A 87 1.63 -3.51 4.96
C HIS A 87 0.72 -2.91 3.89
N ILE A 88 -0.56 -3.22 3.90
CA ILE A 88 -1.57 -2.58 3.06
C ILE A 88 -2.73 -2.11 3.90
N TYR A 89 -3.21 -0.91 3.58
CA TYR A 89 -4.37 -0.28 4.16
C TYR A 89 -5.35 0.05 3.03
N LEU A 90 -6.62 -0.20 3.30
CA LEU A 90 -7.70 -0.03 2.35
C LEU A 90 -8.63 1.10 2.81
N LYS A 91 -9.33 1.71 1.86
CA LYS A 91 -10.35 2.74 2.10
C LYS A 91 -11.67 2.33 1.47
N THR A 92 -12.76 2.69 2.13
CA THR A 92 -14.11 2.58 1.57
C THR A 92 -14.38 3.77 0.66
N ILE A 93 -15.02 3.52 -0.48
CA ILE A 93 -15.58 4.59 -1.30
C ILE A 93 -16.91 4.97 -0.63
N LEU A 94 -17.02 6.20 -0.14
CA LEU A 94 -18.34 6.77 0.15
C LEU A 94 -18.95 7.11 -1.21
N ALA A 95 -20.04 6.42 -1.54
CA ALA A 95 -20.84 6.69 -2.72
C ALA A 95 -21.58 8.03 -2.61
#